data_AF-A0A858Q8W4-F1
#
_entry.id   AF-A0A858Q8W4-F1
#
_cell.length_a   1.000
_cell.length_b   1.000
_cell.length_c   1.000
_cell.angle_alpha   90.00
_cell.angle_beta   90.00
_cell.angle_gamma   90.00
#
_symmetry.space_group_name_H-M   'P 1'
#
loop_
_entity.id
_entity.type
_entity.pdbx_description
1 polymer ?
#
loop_
_entity_poly.entity_id
_entity_poly.type
_entity_poly.pdbx_seq_one_letter_code
_entity_poly.pdbx_strand_id
1 'polypeptide(L)'
;MTGMLASVRNLAEARLAVAAGADIVDLKAPEHGSLGALPAEEAGRIVAALDGAVPVSATIGDLALDPDPVCRAVLEMAATGVDYVKIGMFRGGDWGSTLVTLAHLGSRGTRLVAVLFADDLPDFDWIARLKKAGFVGVMLDTQDKASGSLTALLDRHTLERFLCETRDQGLLCGLAGSLRATDIPELLTLRPDYLGFRGALCRANLRTAELDPEAFTTVRRLIPPRHTARPPHPQPFSCQASCPDTLRAHAKPLLAALSRKEKSLFPWERELE
;
A
#
# COMPACT_ATOMS: atom_id res chain seq x y z
N MET A 1 -15.68 10.73 -5.49
CA MET A 1 -16.18 9.39 -5.89
C MET A 1 -15.21 8.34 -5.39
N THR A 2 -15.72 7.19 -4.93
CA THR A 2 -14.95 6.06 -4.40
C THR A 2 -14.30 5.28 -5.54
N GLY A 3 -13.02 4.93 -5.41
CA GLY A 3 -12.29 4.07 -6.35
C GLY A 3 -12.30 2.59 -5.98
N MET A 4 -11.99 1.74 -6.95
CA MET A 4 -11.78 0.30 -6.80
C MET A 4 -10.28 -0.01 -6.73
N LEU A 5 -9.81 -0.50 -5.59
CA LEU A 5 -8.46 -1.02 -5.42
C LEU A 5 -8.47 -2.54 -5.58
N ALA A 6 -7.64 -3.07 -6.48
CA ALA A 6 -7.51 -4.49 -6.73
C ALA A 6 -6.13 -5.00 -6.28
N SER A 7 -6.12 -5.94 -5.32
CA SER A 7 -4.87 -6.57 -4.88
C SER A 7 -4.46 -7.71 -5.81
N VAL A 8 -3.23 -7.64 -6.31
CA VAL A 8 -2.64 -8.52 -7.32
C VAL A 8 -1.30 -9.08 -6.85
N ARG A 9 -0.95 -10.28 -7.34
CA ARG A 9 0.25 -11.02 -6.90
C ARG A 9 1.39 -11.04 -7.92
N ASN A 10 1.11 -10.66 -9.17
CA ASN A 10 2.09 -10.73 -10.24
C ASN A 10 1.66 -9.83 -11.41
N LEU A 11 2.56 -9.68 -12.38
CA LEU A 11 2.32 -8.87 -13.57
C LEU A 11 1.09 -9.26 -14.40
N ALA A 12 0.77 -10.56 -14.51
CA ALA A 12 -0.39 -11.01 -15.28
C ALA A 12 -1.70 -10.54 -14.63
N GLU A 13 -1.81 -10.72 -13.31
CA GLU A 13 -2.93 -10.23 -12.51
C GLU A 13 -3.03 -8.68 -12.55
N ALA A 14 -1.90 -7.98 -12.50
CA ALA A 14 -1.85 -6.51 -12.58
C ALA A 14 -2.42 -5.99 -13.91
N ARG A 15 -2.02 -6.59 -15.04
CA ARG A 15 -2.53 -6.22 -16.38
C ARG A 15 -4.03 -6.50 -16.50
N LEU A 16 -4.49 -7.63 -15.97
CA LEU A 16 -5.91 -7.96 -15.93
C LEU A 16 -6.69 -6.92 -15.12
N ALA A 17 -6.20 -6.55 -13.93
CA ALA A 17 -6.86 -5.56 -13.08
C ALA A 17 -6.99 -4.19 -13.77
N VAL A 18 -5.93 -3.72 -14.46
CA VAL A 18 -5.99 -2.48 -15.25
C VAL A 18 -7.00 -2.59 -16.39
N ALA A 19 -6.95 -3.68 -17.18
CA ALA A 19 -7.89 -3.90 -18.28
C ALA A 19 -9.35 -4.00 -17.80
N ALA A 20 -9.57 -4.48 -16.57
CA ALA A 20 -10.88 -4.58 -15.94
C ALA A 20 -11.34 -3.29 -15.25
N GLY A 21 -10.56 -2.20 -15.30
CA GLY A 21 -10.94 -0.90 -14.77
C GLY A 21 -10.75 -0.74 -13.25
N ALA A 22 -9.74 -1.40 -12.68
CA ALA A 22 -9.27 -1.05 -11.34
C ALA A 22 -8.75 0.40 -11.33
N ASP A 23 -9.12 1.18 -10.31
CA ASP A 23 -8.67 2.56 -10.14
C ASP A 23 -7.30 2.63 -9.44
N ILE A 24 -6.95 1.59 -8.67
CA ILE A 24 -5.66 1.41 -8.00
C ILE A 24 -5.26 -0.07 -8.10
N VAL A 25 -4.01 -0.34 -8.50
CA VAL A 25 -3.42 -1.68 -8.41
C VAL A 25 -2.62 -1.78 -7.13
N ASP A 26 -2.85 -2.84 -6.36
CA ASP A 26 -2.19 -3.07 -5.09
C ASP A 26 -1.35 -4.35 -5.10
N LEU A 27 -0.05 -4.22 -4.92
CA LEU A 27 0.89 -5.32 -4.92
C LEU A 27 0.95 -5.97 -3.54
N LYS A 28 0.57 -7.25 -3.48
CA LYS A 28 0.43 -8.00 -2.23
C LYS A 28 0.63 -9.48 -2.46
N ALA A 29 1.23 -10.17 -1.49
CA ALA A 29 1.45 -11.61 -1.45
C ALA A 29 0.59 -12.27 -0.34
N PRO A 30 -0.68 -12.66 -0.63
CA PRO A 30 -1.56 -13.32 0.32
C PRO A 30 -0.96 -14.55 1.03
N GLU A 31 -0.09 -15.29 0.36
CA GLU A 31 0.62 -16.45 0.92
C GLU A 31 1.58 -16.09 2.06
N HIS A 32 1.98 -14.82 2.18
CA HIS A 32 2.89 -14.32 3.23
C HIS A 32 2.17 -13.48 4.29
N GLY A 33 0.86 -13.65 4.46
CA GLY A 33 0.09 -13.01 5.53
C GLY A 33 -1.00 -12.06 5.06
N SER A 34 -1.45 -11.23 6.00
CA SER A 34 -2.56 -10.29 5.83
C SER A 34 -2.20 -9.13 4.91
N LEU A 35 -0.94 -8.69 4.89
CA LEU A 35 -0.31 -7.63 4.09
C LEU A 35 1.06 -8.07 3.54
N GLY A 36 1.24 -9.36 3.30
CA GLY A 36 2.50 -9.92 2.76
C GLY A 36 3.01 -9.15 1.53
N ALA A 37 4.32 -8.90 1.47
CA ALA A 37 4.96 -8.16 0.38
C ALA A 37 5.33 -9.06 -0.80
N LEU A 38 5.29 -8.51 -2.01
CA LEU A 38 6.01 -9.09 -3.15
C LEU A 38 7.51 -8.74 -3.06
N PRO A 39 8.39 -9.56 -3.67
CA PRO A 39 9.79 -9.19 -3.84
C PRO A 39 9.93 -7.85 -4.57
N ALA A 40 10.89 -7.01 -4.16
CA ALA A 40 11.08 -5.67 -4.72
C ALA A 40 11.35 -5.68 -6.23
N GLU A 41 12.07 -6.68 -6.74
CA GLU A 41 12.30 -6.87 -8.18
C GLU A 41 10.99 -7.07 -8.95
N GLU A 42 10.09 -7.91 -8.42
CA GLU A 42 8.78 -8.15 -9.03
C GLU A 42 7.90 -6.90 -8.97
N ALA A 43 7.90 -6.20 -7.83
CA ALA A 43 7.16 -4.95 -7.69
C ALA A 43 7.64 -3.90 -8.70
N GLY A 44 8.95 -3.71 -8.85
CA GLY A 44 9.53 -2.79 -9.84
C GLY A 44 9.21 -3.19 -11.27
N ARG A 45 9.23 -4.49 -11.58
CA ARG A 45 8.82 -5.02 -12.90
C ARG A 45 7.36 -4.70 -13.20
N ILE A 46 6.47 -4.82 -12.22
CA ILE A 46 5.06 -4.48 -12.38
C ILE A 46 4.88 -2.98 -12.59
N VAL A 47 5.49 -2.15 -11.74
CA VAL A 47 5.42 -0.69 -11.86
C VAL A 47 5.87 -0.23 -13.26
N ALA A 48 7.03 -0.71 -13.72
CA ALA A 48 7.55 -0.38 -15.04
C ALA A 48 6.62 -0.84 -16.18
N ALA A 49 6.04 -2.04 -16.06
CA ALA A 49 5.16 -2.58 -17.09
C ALA A 49 3.77 -1.94 -17.13
N LEU A 50 3.30 -1.34 -16.04
CA LEU A 50 2.04 -0.59 -16.00
C LEU A 50 2.21 0.85 -16.53
N ASP A 51 3.43 1.37 -16.56
CA ASP A 51 3.80 2.68 -17.15
C ASP A 51 2.84 3.83 -16.75
N GLY A 52 2.44 3.84 -15.47
CA GLY A 52 1.56 4.88 -14.94
C GLY A 52 0.11 4.84 -15.44
N ALA A 53 -0.37 3.73 -16.01
CA ALA A 53 -1.76 3.55 -16.41
C ALA A 53 -2.73 3.78 -15.25
N VAL A 54 -2.37 3.35 -14.05
CA VAL A 54 -3.09 3.58 -12.79
C VAL A 54 -2.08 3.73 -11.63
N PRO A 55 -2.45 4.38 -10.52
CA PRO A 55 -1.62 4.39 -9.32
C PRO A 55 -1.34 2.97 -8.79
N VAL A 56 -0.10 2.73 -8.37
CA VAL A 56 0.33 1.45 -7.79
C VAL A 56 0.63 1.61 -6.30
N SER A 57 -0.04 0.84 -5.45
CA SER A 57 0.34 0.69 -4.04
C SER A 57 1.05 -0.65 -3.81
N ALA A 58 1.88 -0.75 -2.78
CA ALA A 58 2.45 -2.03 -2.38
C ALA A 58 2.62 -2.12 -0.86
N THR A 59 2.37 -3.30 -0.29
CA THR A 59 2.59 -3.57 1.13
C THR A 59 4.05 -3.91 1.42
N ILE A 60 4.53 -3.60 2.62
CA ILE A 60 5.90 -3.94 3.07
C ILE A 60 6.01 -5.28 3.80
N GLY A 61 4.90 -6.02 3.93
CA GLY A 61 4.83 -7.27 4.67
C GLY A 61 4.24 -7.13 6.07
N ASP A 62 4.02 -8.27 6.72
CA ASP A 62 3.50 -8.38 8.08
C ASP A 62 4.66 -8.22 9.07
N LEU A 63 5.07 -6.97 9.31
CA LEU A 63 6.17 -6.62 10.20
C LEU A 63 5.62 -6.09 11.53
N ALA A 64 6.27 -6.46 12.64
CA ALA A 64 6.12 -5.70 13.87
C ALA A 64 6.53 -4.24 13.61
N LEU A 65 5.86 -3.27 14.25
CA LEU A 65 6.20 -1.85 14.12
C LEU A 65 7.43 -1.49 14.91
N ASP A 66 8.56 -1.98 14.45
CA ASP A 66 9.87 -1.59 14.94
C ASP A 66 10.55 -0.64 13.94
N PRO A 67 11.25 0.41 14.40
CA PRO A 67 11.71 1.48 13.52
C PRO A 67 12.61 1.00 12.37
N ASP A 68 13.60 0.16 12.67
CA ASP A 68 14.62 -0.23 11.69
C ASP A 68 14.09 -1.21 10.62
N PRO A 69 13.40 -2.32 10.97
CA PRO A 69 12.83 -3.22 9.96
C PRO A 69 11.82 -2.51 9.06
N VAL A 70 10.93 -1.71 9.64
CA VAL A 70 9.89 -0.98 8.90
C VAL A 70 10.53 0.06 7.97
N CYS A 71 11.46 0.87 8.47
CA CYS A 71 12.14 1.88 7.65
C CYS A 71 12.87 1.26 6.46
N ARG A 72 13.57 0.14 6.67
CA ARG A 72 14.24 -0.60 5.59
C ARG A 72 13.26 -1.08 4.53
N ALA A 73 12.17 -1.73 4.95
CA ALA A 73 11.19 -2.27 4.02
C ALA A 73 10.42 -1.17 3.26
N VAL A 74 10.15 -0.02 3.91
CA VAL A 74 9.56 1.14 3.24
C VAL A 74 10.50 1.73 2.19
N LEU A 75 11.79 1.89 2.50
CA LEU A 75 12.79 2.39 1.55
C LEU A 75 12.95 1.46 0.36
N GLU A 76 13.04 0.15 0.61
CA GLU A 76 13.15 -0.86 -0.44
C GLU A 76 11.92 -0.84 -1.36
N MET A 77 10.71 -0.82 -0.79
CA MET A 77 9.49 -0.79 -1.59
C MET A 77 9.32 0.54 -2.33
N ALA A 78 9.62 1.68 -1.70
CA ALA A 78 9.58 3.00 -2.35
C ALA A 78 10.53 3.08 -3.55
N ALA A 79 11.70 2.44 -3.48
CA ALA A 79 12.68 2.42 -4.57
C ALA A 79 12.19 1.67 -5.82
N THR A 80 11.13 0.86 -5.72
CA THR A 80 10.50 0.19 -6.87
C THR A 80 9.67 1.13 -7.75
N GLY A 81 9.40 2.36 -7.27
CA GLY A 81 8.60 3.35 -7.97
C GLY A 81 7.10 3.25 -7.70
N VAL A 82 6.65 2.53 -6.67
CA VAL A 82 5.23 2.54 -6.29
C VAL A 82 4.78 3.95 -5.89
N ASP A 83 3.52 4.28 -6.20
CA ASP A 83 2.90 5.55 -5.82
C ASP A 83 2.56 5.63 -4.34
N TYR A 84 2.31 4.49 -3.68
CA TYR A 84 1.99 4.41 -2.26
C TYR A 84 2.67 3.20 -1.61
N VAL A 85 3.26 3.40 -0.44
CA VAL A 85 3.79 2.31 0.40
C VAL A 85 2.83 2.07 1.55
N LYS A 86 2.34 0.84 1.67
CA LYS A 86 1.36 0.41 2.69
C LYS A 86 2.03 -0.31 3.84
N ILE A 87 1.69 0.14 5.05
CA ILE A 87 2.28 -0.32 6.31
C ILE A 87 1.15 -0.80 7.21
N GLY A 88 1.18 -2.08 7.58
CA GLY A 88 0.27 -2.61 8.59
C GLY A 88 0.63 -2.07 9.96
N MET A 89 -0.37 -1.60 10.71
CA MET A 89 -0.24 -1.12 12.09
C MET A 89 -0.52 -2.28 13.05
N PHE A 90 0.35 -3.30 13.02
CA PHE A 90 0.27 -4.48 13.90
C PHE A 90 0.59 -4.14 15.36
N ARG A 91 -0.09 -4.79 16.30
CA ARG A 91 0.27 -4.71 17.72
C ARG A 91 1.63 -5.33 18.02
N GLY A 92 2.22 -4.90 19.14
CA GLY A 92 3.43 -5.53 19.71
C GLY A 92 4.78 -4.92 19.32
N GLY A 93 4.79 -3.78 18.61
CA GLY A 93 6.00 -2.99 18.32
C GLY A 93 5.97 -1.58 18.92
N ASP A 94 7.04 -0.82 18.73
CA ASP A 94 7.15 0.59 19.11
C ASP A 94 6.57 1.52 18.03
N TRP A 95 5.25 1.72 18.07
CA TRP A 95 4.54 2.61 17.14
C TRP A 95 5.08 4.05 17.21
N GLY A 96 5.37 4.55 18.41
CA GLY A 96 5.80 5.94 18.62
C GLY A 96 7.11 6.22 17.89
N SER A 97 8.14 5.44 18.20
CA SER A 97 9.46 5.60 17.56
C SER A 97 9.42 5.28 16.07
N THR A 98 8.59 4.30 15.65
CA THR A 98 8.43 3.96 14.24
C THR A 98 7.82 5.12 13.46
N LEU A 99 6.80 5.79 13.98
CA LEU A 99 6.21 6.98 13.34
C LEU A 99 7.20 8.14 13.23
N VAL A 100 8.06 8.35 14.24
CA VAL A 100 9.12 9.37 14.16
C VAL A 100 10.07 9.06 13.00
N THR A 101 10.51 7.82 12.87
CA THR A 101 11.38 7.40 11.76
C THR A 101 10.69 7.55 10.40
N LEU A 102 9.42 7.16 10.29
CA LEU A 102 8.64 7.26 9.06
C LEU A 102 8.35 8.71 8.64
N ALA A 103 8.26 9.65 9.59
CA ALA A 103 8.08 11.07 9.30
C ALA A 103 9.22 11.65 8.43
N HIS A 104 10.45 11.17 8.62
CA HIS A 104 11.57 11.53 7.76
C HIS A 104 11.42 11.02 6.32
N LEU A 105 10.74 9.89 6.11
CA LEU A 105 10.47 9.37 4.76
C LEU A 105 9.30 10.11 4.10
N GLY A 106 8.23 10.36 4.85
CA GLY A 106 7.07 11.13 4.38
C GLY A 106 7.45 12.55 3.94
N SER A 107 8.27 13.24 4.73
CA SER A 107 8.76 14.59 4.39
C SER A 107 9.66 14.64 3.15
N ARG A 108 10.23 13.50 2.73
CA ARG A 108 11.04 13.36 1.51
C ARG A 108 10.22 12.93 0.30
N GLY A 109 8.89 12.87 0.42
CA GLY A 109 7.97 12.61 -0.68
C GLY A 109 7.46 11.18 -0.77
N THR A 110 7.85 10.27 0.13
CA THR A 110 7.26 8.93 0.16
C THR A 110 5.81 9.02 0.61
N ARG A 111 4.88 8.58 -0.21
CA ARG A 111 3.45 8.57 0.10
C ARG A 111 3.10 7.32 0.92
N LEU A 112 3.01 7.48 2.23
CA LEU A 112 2.73 6.39 3.17
C LEU A 112 1.23 6.23 3.42
N VAL A 113 0.75 4.99 3.45
CA VAL A 113 -0.62 4.63 3.83
C VAL A 113 -0.59 3.63 4.98
N ALA A 114 -1.25 3.96 6.08
CA ALA A 114 -1.36 3.08 7.24
C ALA A 114 -2.55 2.13 7.07
N VAL A 115 -2.40 0.87 7.47
CA VAL A 115 -3.49 -0.11 7.49
C VAL A 115 -3.76 -0.48 8.95
N LEU A 116 -4.92 -0.10 9.47
CA LEU A 116 -5.43 -0.51 10.78
C LEU A 116 -6.29 -1.76 10.61
N PHE A 117 -6.34 -2.62 11.62
CA PHE A 117 -7.02 -3.91 11.52
C PHE A 117 -8.35 -3.90 12.28
N ALA A 118 -9.43 -4.32 11.61
CA ALA A 118 -10.78 -4.33 12.17
C ALA A 118 -10.96 -5.31 13.34
N ASP A 119 -10.22 -6.41 13.30
CA ASP A 119 -10.17 -7.49 14.28
C ASP A 119 -9.17 -7.22 15.43
N ASP A 120 -8.41 -6.12 15.36
CA ASP A 120 -7.53 -5.63 16.42
C ASP A 120 -7.49 -4.09 16.41
N LEU A 121 -8.68 -3.49 16.47
CA LEU A 121 -8.88 -2.08 16.19
C LEU A 121 -8.21 -1.17 17.23
N PRO A 122 -7.26 -0.31 16.82
CA PRO A 122 -6.66 0.67 17.73
C PRO A 122 -7.62 1.85 17.94
N ASP A 123 -7.28 2.70 18.91
CA ASP A 123 -7.92 4.00 19.07
C ASP A 123 -7.69 4.86 17.81
N PHE A 124 -8.72 5.56 17.36
CA PHE A 124 -8.66 6.42 16.18
C PHE A 124 -7.89 7.73 16.45
N ASP A 125 -7.56 8.05 17.71
CA ASP A 125 -6.57 9.08 18.06
C ASP A 125 -5.20 8.89 17.34
N TRP A 126 -4.89 7.66 16.91
CA TRP A 126 -3.71 7.38 16.10
C TRP A 126 -3.76 8.01 14.69
N ILE A 127 -4.93 8.27 14.13
CA ILE A 127 -5.10 8.90 12.81
C ILE A 127 -4.44 10.29 12.78
N ALA A 128 -4.65 11.10 13.83
CA ALA A 128 -4.00 12.40 13.94
C ALA A 128 -2.46 12.28 14.07
N ARG A 129 -1.97 11.22 14.72
CA ARG A 129 -0.52 10.95 14.82
C ARG A 129 0.07 10.52 13.49
N LEU A 130 -0.65 9.68 12.74
CA LEU A 130 -0.28 9.28 11.37
C LEU A 130 -0.18 10.50 10.45
N LYS A 131 -1.14 11.42 10.51
CA LYS A 131 -1.08 12.68 9.77
C LYS A 131 0.17 13.49 10.10
N LYS A 132 0.48 13.65 11.40
CA LYS A 132 1.69 14.36 11.86
C LYS A 132 2.98 13.67 11.40
N ALA A 133 2.97 12.35 11.28
CA ALA A 133 4.07 11.56 10.72
C ALA A 133 4.13 11.60 9.18
N GLY A 134 3.33 12.44 8.51
CA GLY A 134 3.41 12.63 7.06
C GLY A 134 2.72 11.55 6.23
N PHE A 135 1.89 10.69 6.85
CA PHE A 135 1.05 9.77 6.08
C PHE A 135 0.06 10.55 5.21
N VAL A 136 -0.28 9.97 4.06
CA VAL A 136 -1.25 10.54 3.11
C VAL A 136 -2.58 9.80 3.11
N GLY A 137 -2.64 8.63 3.75
CA GLY A 137 -3.87 7.86 3.88
C GLY A 137 -3.87 6.85 5.02
N VAL A 138 -5.08 6.42 5.38
CA VAL A 138 -5.35 5.35 6.34
C VAL A 138 -6.41 4.43 5.75
N MET A 139 -6.29 3.14 6.04
CA MET A 139 -7.17 2.10 5.55
C MET A 139 -7.55 1.14 6.66
N LEU A 140 -8.79 0.67 6.67
CA LEU A 140 -9.18 -0.53 7.44
C LEU A 140 -9.04 -1.78 6.56
N ASP A 141 -8.48 -2.85 7.11
CA ASP A 141 -8.48 -4.21 6.56
C ASP A 141 -8.70 -5.20 7.72
N THR A 142 -8.79 -6.49 7.45
CA THR A 142 -8.71 -7.55 8.46
C THR A 142 -7.30 -8.11 8.54
N GLN A 143 -6.85 -8.51 9.72
CA GLN A 143 -5.60 -9.25 9.86
C GLN A 143 -5.88 -10.75 9.68
N ASP A 144 -6.70 -11.31 10.58
CA ASP A 144 -7.19 -12.67 10.50
C ASP A 144 -8.26 -12.80 9.41
N LYS A 145 -7.94 -13.61 8.39
CA LYS A 145 -8.83 -13.84 7.25
C LYS A 145 -9.94 -14.84 7.54
N ALA A 146 -9.93 -15.48 8.72
CA ALA A 146 -11.04 -16.30 9.22
C ALA A 146 -12.07 -15.50 10.04
N SER A 147 -11.72 -14.30 10.52
CA SER A 147 -12.57 -13.49 11.40
C SER A 147 -13.79 -12.86 10.72
N GLY A 148 -13.88 -12.90 9.39
CA GLY A 148 -15.05 -12.41 8.63
C GLY A 148 -14.74 -11.21 7.74
N SER A 149 -15.81 -10.58 7.22
CA SER A 149 -15.71 -9.31 6.49
C SER A 149 -15.65 -8.13 7.45
N LEU A 150 -15.13 -6.99 6.96
CA LEU A 150 -15.13 -5.72 7.69
C LEU A 150 -16.52 -5.37 8.25
N THR A 151 -17.55 -5.53 7.41
CA THR A 151 -18.96 -5.25 7.73
C THR A 151 -19.57 -6.25 8.72
N ALA A 152 -18.94 -7.42 8.90
CA ALA A 152 -19.33 -8.38 9.93
C ALA A 152 -18.65 -8.09 11.28
N LEU A 153 -17.48 -7.45 11.26
CA LEU A 153 -16.69 -7.15 12.46
C LEU A 153 -17.03 -5.78 13.06
N LEU A 154 -17.23 -4.76 12.22
CA LEU A 154 -17.48 -3.39 12.64
C LEU A 154 -18.87 -2.96 12.20
N ASP A 155 -19.59 -2.33 13.12
CA ASP A 155 -20.87 -1.72 12.81
C ASP A 155 -20.70 -0.44 11.98
N ARG A 156 -21.81 0.00 11.40
CA ARG A 156 -21.86 1.20 10.58
C ARG A 156 -21.36 2.45 11.32
N HIS A 157 -21.71 2.60 12.60
CA HIS A 157 -21.33 3.77 13.39
C HIS A 157 -19.81 3.87 13.54
N THR A 158 -19.14 2.74 13.80
CA THR A 158 -17.68 2.67 13.91
C THR A 158 -17.01 3.00 12.58
N LEU A 159 -17.54 2.50 11.46
CA LEU A 159 -17.04 2.82 10.12
C LEU A 159 -17.22 4.32 9.80
N GLU A 160 -18.38 4.90 10.13
CA GLU A 160 -18.63 6.33 9.96
C GLU A 160 -17.67 7.18 10.78
N ARG A 161 -17.43 6.81 12.05
CA ARG A 161 -16.46 7.48 12.91
C ARG A 161 -15.05 7.44 12.32
N PHE A 162 -14.58 6.26 11.92
CA PHE A 162 -13.27 6.09 11.28
C PHE A 162 -13.11 6.99 10.05
N LEU A 163 -14.11 6.99 9.17
CA LEU A 163 -14.10 7.78 7.95
C LEU A 163 -14.14 9.27 8.24
N CYS A 164 -14.94 9.72 9.22
CA CYS A 164 -14.98 11.12 9.63
C CYS A 164 -13.64 11.59 10.18
N GLU A 165 -13.06 10.87 11.14
CA GLU A 165 -11.76 11.24 11.72
C GLU A 165 -10.63 11.25 10.69
N THR A 166 -10.61 10.28 9.77
CA THR A 166 -9.63 10.24 8.67
C THR A 166 -9.80 11.43 7.73
N ARG A 167 -11.03 11.76 7.35
CA ARG A 167 -11.34 12.91 6.47
C ARG A 167 -11.02 14.25 7.13
N ASP A 168 -11.27 14.39 8.44
CA ASP A 168 -10.97 15.62 9.19
C ASP A 168 -9.47 15.91 9.25
N GLN A 169 -8.62 14.87 9.18
CA GLN A 169 -7.17 15.02 9.03
C GLN A 169 -6.71 15.28 7.58
N GLY A 170 -7.64 15.31 6.62
CA GLY A 170 -7.33 15.45 5.19
C GLY A 170 -6.51 14.28 4.65
N LEU A 171 -6.76 13.07 5.15
CA LEU A 171 -6.12 11.83 4.72
C LEU A 171 -7.04 11.09 3.74
N LEU A 172 -6.45 10.36 2.78
CA LEU A 172 -7.18 9.39 1.98
C LEU A 172 -7.68 8.26 2.87
N CYS A 173 -8.93 7.84 2.68
CA CYS A 173 -9.56 6.82 3.51
C CYS A 173 -10.00 5.59 2.71
N GLY A 174 -9.43 4.43 3.01
CA GLY A 174 -9.75 3.14 2.38
C GLY A 174 -10.49 2.17 3.28
N LEU A 175 -11.33 1.31 2.70
CA LEU A 175 -11.93 0.18 3.41
C LEU A 175 -11.69 -1.14 2.64
N ALA A 176 -11.20 -2.16 3.31
CA ALA A 176 -11.12 -3.55 2.84
C ALA A 176 -11.34 -4.51 4.01
N GLY A 177 -10.99 -5.78 3.83
CA GLY A 177 -11.25 -6.84 4.82
C GLY A 177 -12.37 -7.74 4.33
N SER A 178 -12.01 -8.74 3.54
CA SER A 178 -12.91 -9.76 2.98
C SER A 178 -14.22 -9.22 2.41
N LEU A 179 -14.20 -8.02 1.83
CA LEU A 179 -15.37 -7.38 1.22
C LEU A 179 -15.92 -8.24 0.07
N ARG A 180 -17.24 -8.28 -0.04
CA ARG A 180 -18.03 -8.96 -1.06
C ARG A 180 -18.80 -7.94 -1.89
N ALA A 181 -19.31 -8.38 -3.04
CA ALA A 181 -20.17 -7.55 -3.89
C ALA A 181 -21.39 -6.99 -3.14
N THR A 182 -21.94 -7.77 -2.19
CA THR A 182 -23.08 -7.36 -1.37
C THR A 182 -22.78 -6.23 -0.38
N ASP A 183 -21.52 -6.04 0.01
CA ASP A 183 -21.13 -4.96 0.94
C ASP A 183 -21.03 -3.60 0.24
N ILE A 184 -20.81 -3.60 -1.09
CA ILE A 184 -20.46 -2.40 -1.85
C ILE A 184 -21.54 -1.31 -1.76
N PRO A 185 -22.84 -1.57 -2.00
CA PRO A 185 -23.85 -0.51 -2.00
C PRO A 185 -23.91 0.26 -0.69
N GLU A 186 -23.84 -0.43 0.45
CA GLU A 186 -23.87 0.22 1.77
C GLU A 186 -22.59 1.02 2.02
N LEU A 187 -21.42 0.43 1.75
CA LEU A 187 -20.13 1.10 1.95
C LEU A 187 -19.97 2.36 1.08
N LEU A 188 -20.55 2.36 -0.14
CA LEU A 188 -20.56 3.55 -0.99
C LEU A 188 -21.35 4.72 -0.38
N THR A 189 -22.38 4.46 0.43
CA THR A 189 -23.11 5.53 1.14
C THR A 189 -22.21 6.25 2.15
N LEU A 190 -21.19 5.58 2.66
CA LEU A 190 -20.21 6.13 3.59
C LEU A 190 -19.11 6.95 2.88
N ARG A 191 -19.07 6.92 1.54
CA ARG A 191 -18.14 7.69 0.70
C ARG A 191 -16.65 7.55 1.10
N PRO A 192 -16.10 6.34 1.23
CA PRO A 192 -14.64 6.18 1.33
C PRO A 192 -13.97 6.64 0.03
N ASP A 193 -12.67 6.94 0.06
CA ASP A 193 -11.92 7.28 -1.15
C ASP A 193 -11.73 6.06 -2.05
N TYR A 194 -11.59 4.87 -1.47
CA TYR A 194 -11.51 3.62 -2.20
C TYR A 194 -11.97 2.40 -1.38
N LEU A 195 -12.40 1.37 -2.08
CA LEU A 195 -12.67 0.03 -1.54
C LEU A 195 -11.63 -0.96 -2.07
N GLY A 196 -11.06 -1.78 -1.19
CA GLY A 196 -10.03 -2.76 -1.54
C GLY A 196 -10.54 -4.18 -1.62
N PHE A 197 -10.17 -4.89 -2.69
CA PHE A 197 -10.63 -6.25 -2.94
C PHE A 197 -9.48 -7.19 -3.33
N ARG A 198 -9.58 -8.43 -2.84
CA ARG A 198 -8.82 -9.58 -3.34
C ARG A 198 -9.75 -10.77 -3.55
N GLY A 199 -10.31 -11.28 -2.45
CA GLY A 199 -11.18 -12.47 -2.46
C GLY A 199 -12.32 -12.32 -3.46
N ALA A 200 -13.10 -11.22 -3.39
CA ALA A 200 -14.20 -10.95 -4.33
C ALA A 200 -13.80 -10.77 -5.80
N LEU A 201 -12.51 -10.72 -6.12
CA LEU A 201 -12.00 -10.67 -7.49
C LEU A 201 -11.41 -12.02 -7.95
N CYS A 202 -11.34 -13.00 -7.05
CA CYS A 202 -10.79 -14.33 -7.32
C CYS A 202 -11.89 -15.36 -7.53
N ARG A 203 -11.55 -16.44 -8.23
CA ARG A 203 -12.44 -17.60 -8.37
C ARG A 203 -12.88 -18.13 -7.00
N ALA A 204 -14.17 -18.46 -6.89
CA ALA A 204 -14.80 -18.97 -5.67
C ALA A 204 -14.61 -18.08 -4.43
N ASN A 205 -14.31 -16.78 -4.60
CA ASN A 205 -13.96 -15.85 -3.53
C ASN A 205 -12.70 -16.23 -2.73
N LEU A 206 -11.85 -17.11 -3.27
CA LEU A 206 -10.64 -17.60 -2.59
C LEU A 206 -9.45 -16.69 -2.90
N ARG A 207 -8.97 -15.93 -1.90
CA ARG A 207 -7.94 -14.90 -2.10
C ARG A 207 -6.60 -15.40 -2.65
N THR A 208 -6.31 -16.70 -2.54
CA THR A 208 -5.11 -17.36 -3.06
C THR A 208 -5.32 -17.97 -4.45
N ALA A 209 -6.56 -18.02 -4.94
CA ALA A 209 -6.87 -18.44 -6.30
C ALA A 209 -6.57 -17.32 -7.32
N GLU A 210 -6.62 -17.68 -8.59
CA GLU A 210 -6.49 -16.76 -9.72
C GLU A 210 -7.62 -15.72 -9.72
N LEU A 211 -7.30 -14.54 -10.26
CA LEU A 211 -8.31 -13.52 -10.57
C LEU A 211 -9.31 -14.04 -11.60
N ASP A 212 -10.57 -13.64 -11.41
CA ASP A 212 -11.69 -14.00 -12.26
C ASP A 212 -12.25 -12.75 -12.97
N PRO A 213 -12.13 -12.64 -14.30
CA PRO A 213 -12.65 -11.51 -15.08
C PRO A 213 -14.14 -11.22 -14.85
N GLU A 214 -14.96 -12.25 -14.59
CA GLU A 214 -16.39 -12.07 -14.34
C GLU A 214 -16.64 -11.46 -12.96
N ALA A 215 -15.87 -11.90 -11.95
CA ALA A 215 -15.91 -11.33 -10.61
C ALA A 215 -15.47 -9.86 -10.62
N PHE A 216 -14.42 -9.52 -11.39
CA PHE A 216 -14.03 -8.13 -11.64
C PHE A 216 -15.16 -7.30 -12.23
N THR A 217 -15.79 -7.80 -13.30
CA THR A 217 -16.89 -7.10 -13.97
C THR A 217 -18.04 -6.85 -12.99
N THR A 218 -18.35 -7.82 -12.14
CA THR A 218 -19.39 -7.71 -11.11
C THR A 218 -19.06 -6.60 -10.10
N VAL A 219 -17.86 -6.61 -9.52
CA VAL A 219 -17.42 -5.59 -8.56
C VAL A 219 -17.35 -4.20 -9.22
N ARG A 220 -16.77 -4.11 -10.42
CA ARG A 220 -16.60 -2.87 -11.18
C ARG A 220 -17.94 -2.21 -11.52
N ARG A 221 -18.99 -2.98 -11.84
CA ARG A 221 -20.33 -2.45 -12.12
C ARG A 221 -20.99 -1.80 -10.91
N LEU A 222 -20.64 -2.24 -9.71
CA LEU A 222 -21.22 -1.73 -8.46
C LEU A 222 -20.53 -0.45 -7.99
N ILE A 223 -19.30 -0.18 -8.45
CA ILE A 223 -18.54 1.03 -8.10
C ILE A 223 -18.61 2.01 -9.28
N PRO A 224 -19.04 3.26 -9.08
CA PRO A 224 -19.01 4.27 -10.15
C PRO A 224 -17.57 4.58 -10.62
N PRO A 225 -17.31 4.78 -11.93
CA PRO A 225 -15.98 5.12 -12.43
C PRO A 225 -15.43 6.38 -11.79
N ARG A 226 -14.16 6.36 -11.37
CA ARG A 226 -13.50 7.55 -10.86
C ARG A 226 -12.78 8.25 -12.02
N HIS A 227 -13.22 9.46 -12.37
CA HIS A 227 -12.40 10.35 -13.19
C HIS A 227 -11.38 11.03 -12.28
N THR A 228 -10.20 10.44 -12.06
CA THR A 228 -9.11 11.18 -11.40
C THR A 228 -7.78 11.02 -12.10
N ALA A 229 -7.12 12.17 -12.28
CA ALA A 229 -5.76 12.27 -12.75
C ALA A 229 -4.78 11.69 -11.72
N ARG A 230 -3.71 11.09 -12.24
CA ARG A 230 -2.56 10.59 -11.49
C ARG A 230 -1.90 11.72 -10.66
N PRO A 231 -1.54 11.49 -9.39
CA PRO A 231 -0.67 12.40 -8.65
C PRO A 231 0.74 12.37 -9.27
N PRO A 232 1.47 13.50 -9.35
CA PRO A 232 2.82 13.51 -9.91
C PRO A 232 3.72 12.48 -9.20
N HIS A 233 4.57 11.81 -9.99
CA HIS A 233 5.47 10.78 -9.48
C HIS A 233 6.38 11.39 -8.40
N PRO A 234 6.56 10.76 -7.22
CA PRO A 234 7.64 11.13 -6.33
C PRO A 234 8.96 10.97 -7.09
N GLN A 235 9.79 12.01 -7.05
CA GLN A 235 11.13 11.97 -7.63
C GLN A 235 11.90 10.79 -7.01
N PRO A 236 12.64 9.99 -7.80
CA PRO A 236 13.42 8.88 -7.26
C PRO A 236 14.37 9.40 -6.17
N PHE A 237 14.47 8.64 -5.07
CA PHE A 237 15.35 8.98 -3.95
C PHE A 237 16.78 9.21 -4.45
N SER A 238 17.20 10.47 -4.56
CA SER A 238 18.62 10.78 -4.65
C SER A 238 19.20 10.60 -3.25
N CYS A 239 20.12 9.65 -3.12
CA CYS A 239 20.84 9.44 -1.87
C CYS A 239 21.91 10.52 -1.72
N GLN A 240 21.51 11.78 -1.59
CA GLN A 240 22.41 12.89 -1.29
C GLN A 240 21.95 13.60 0.00
N ALA A 241 22.76 13.36 1.04
CA ALA A 241 22.96 14.15 2.26
C ALA A 241 21.73 14.60 3.08
N SER A 242 21.28 13.74 3.99
CA SER A 242 21.11 14.01 5.44
C SER A 242 20.18 12.94 6.06
N CYS A 243 20.76 11.79 6.41
CA CYS A 243 20.12 10.75 7.21
C CYS A 243 20.84 10.76 8.58
N PRO A 244 20.14 10.65 9.72
CA PRO A 244 20.80 10.47 11.02
C PRO A 244 21.80 9.31 10.96
N ASP A 245 22.97 9.47 11.60
CA ASP A 245 24.12 8.55 11.46
C ASP A 245 23.81 7.08 11.81
N THR A 246 22.74 6.83 12.56
CA THR A 246 22.23 5.48 12.88
C THR A 246 21.64 4.74 11.68
N LEU A 247 21.03 5.43 10.71
CA LEU A 247 20.47 4.82 9.49
C LEU A 247 21.54 4.58 8.41
N ARG A 248 22.67 5.30 8.47
CA ARG A 248 23.78 5.21 7.50
C ARG A 248 24.55 3.89 7.61
N ALA A 249 24.59 3.30 8.80
CA ALA A 249 25.28 2.03 9.05
C ALA A 249 24.58 0.81 8.42
N HIS A 250 23.26 0.89 8.17
CA HIS A 250 22.46 -0.25 7.69
C HIS A 250 21.97 -0.15 6.24
N ALA A 251 22.03 1.04 5.60
CA ALA A 251 21.63 1.22 4.19
C ALA A 251 22.77 0.97 3.17
N LYS A 252 24.03 0.98 3.61
CA LYS A 252 25.20 0.87 2.73
C LYS A 252 25.33 -0.47 1.97
N PRO A 253 24.86 -1.62 2.48
CA PRO A 253 24.90 -2.86 1.70
C PRO A 253 23.79 -2.96 0.63
N LEU A 254 22.64 -2.29 0.80
CA LEU A 254 21.48 -2.43 -0.09
C LEU A 254 21.57 -1.54 -1.34
N LEU A 255 22.06 -0.29 -1.17
CA LEU A 255 22.34 0.60 -2.31
C LEU A 255 23.53 0.12 -3.17
N ALA A 256 24.44 -0.65 -2.57
CA ALA A 256 25.55 -1.27 -3.30
C ALA A 256 25.14 -2.50 -4.14
N ALA A 257 23.97 -3.10 -3.86
CA ALA A 257 23.45 -4.26 -4.59
C ALA A 257 22.62 -3.85 -5.83
N LEU A 258 22.00 -2.67 -5.81
CA LEU A 258 21.24 -2.12 -6.96
C LEU A 258 22.10 -1.28 -7.92
N SER A 259 23.33 -0.91 -7.54
CA SER A 259 24.26 -0.12 -8.37
C SER A 259 25.31 -0.96 -9.13
N ARG A 260 25.24 -2.30 -9.12
CA ARG A 260 26.26 -3.17 -9.75
C ARG A 260 25.83 -3.88 -11.05
N LYS A 261 24.72 -3.49 -11.70
CA LYS A 261 24.33 -3.99 -13.03
C LYS A 261 24.27 -2.96 -14.16
N GLU A 262 24.66 -1.71 -13.94
CA GLU A 262 24.73 -0.68 -14.99
C GLU A 262 26.09 0.05 -15.07
N LYS A 263 27.19 -0.70 -15.01
CA LYS A 263 28.50 -0.15 -15.43
C LYS A 263 29.18 -1.12 -16.39
N SER A 264 28.70 -1.14 -17.62
CA SER A 264 29.34 -1.81 -18.77
C SER A 264 29.16 -1.02 -20.08
N LEU A 265 29.10 0.32 -20.04
CA LEU A 265 28.91 1.11 -21.26
C LEU A 265 29.83 2.32 -21.48
N PHE A 266 30.82 2.59 -20.62
CA PHE A 266 31.72 3.73 -20.85
C PHE A 266 33.19 3.40 -20.54
N PRO A 267 34.02 3.13 -21.57
CA PRO A 267 35.44 2.84 -21.41
C PRO A 267 36.26 4.12 -21.65
N TRP A 268 36.42 5.00 -20.64
CA TRP A 268 37.47 6.05 -20.68
C TRP A 268 37.83 6.75 -19.35
N GLU A 269 37.45 6.26 -18.17
CA GLU A 269 37.91 6.85 -16.90
C GLU A 269 38.92 5.97 -16.16
N ARG A 270 40.07 5.75 -16.80
CA ARG A 270 41.34 5.52 -16.11
C ARG A 270 42.24 6.70 -16.46
N GLU A 271 42.22 7.72 -15.62
CA GLU A 271 43.36 8.62 -15.36
C GLU A 271 42.94 9.66 -14.32
N LEU A 272 43.87 9.96 -13.41
CA LEU A 272 43.85 10.97 -12.35
C LEU A 272 43.37 10.49 -10.97
N GLU A 273 44.40 10.09 -10.21
CA GLU A 273 44.65 10.21 -8.74
C GLU A 273 43.48 10.43 -7.78
#